data_AF-A0AAE0YCQ4-F1
#
_entry.id   AF-A0AAE0YCQ4-F1
#
_cell.length_a   1.000
_cell.length_b   1.000
_cell.length_c   1.000
_cell.angle_alpha   90.00
_cell.angle_beta   90.00
_cell.angle_gamma   90.00
#
_symmetry.space_group_name_H-M   'P 1'
#
loop_
_entity.id
_entity.type
_entity.pdbx_description
1 polymer ?
#
loop_
_entity_poly.entity_id
_entity_poly.type
_entity_poly.pdbx_seq_one_letter_code
_entity_poly.pdbx_strand_id
1 'polypeptide(L)'
;MIVILFWVDDVIVGASNENLLGETKQVFKESFKMKDMEQLSYFLGIDFEQGQDFVRMHQQRYIQNLLEKFEMSDCKPRVTPCEQKLEWSECEPFDSKRYREIVGSLIYLMMCTRPDISWVVTITIFVKTSSMSLDNTQTCLAIPERNCTL
;
A
#
# COMPACT_ATOMS: atom_id res chain seq x y z
N MET A 1 25.24 8.07 -14.03
CA MET A 1 23.84 7.72 -14.35
C MET A 1 22.94 8.56 -13.47
N ILE A 2 21.88 9.13 -14.04
CA ILE A 2 20.84 9.87 -13.31
C ILE A 2 19.51 9.18 -13.61
N VAL A 3 18.68 9.03 -12.58
CA VAL A 3 17.30 8.59 -12.66
C VAL A 3 16.45 9.69 -12.04
N ILE A 4 15.46 10.16 -12.79
CA ILE A 4 14.51 11.17 -12.32
C ILE A 4 13.12 10.57 -12.41
N LEU A 5 12.40 10.57 -11.29
CA LEU A 5 11.01 10.15 -11.20
C LEU A 5 10.15 11.36 -10.88
N PHE A 6 9.15 11.61 -11.72
CA PHE A 6 8.16 12.66 -11.52
C PHE A 6 6.86 12.06 -11.02
N TRP A 7 6.30 12.62 -9.96
CA TRP A 7 4.96 12.30 -9.48
C TRP A 7 4.24 13.57 -9.04
N VAL A 8 3.29 14.03 -9.86
CA VAL A 8 2.50 15.24 -9.59
C VAL A 8 3.41 16.41 -9.19
N ASP A 9 3.41 16.80 -7.90
CA ASP A 9 4.18 17.91 -7.35
C ASP A 9 5.56 17.50 -6.80
N ASP A 10 5.83 16.20 -6.69
CA ASP A 10 7.05 15.64 -6.10
C ASP A 10 7.99 15.09 -7.19
N VAL A 11 9.30 15.33 -7.00
CA VAL A 11 10.35 14.81 -7.89
C VAL A 11 11.39 14.07 -7.05
N ILE A 12 11.65 12.82 -7.41
CA ILE A 12 12.74 12.03 -6.85
C ILE A 12 13.89 12.02 -7.85
N VAL A 13 15.08 12.40 -7.37
CA VAL A 13 16.31 12.37 -8.16
C VAL A 13 17.28 11.39 -7.51
N GLY A 14 17.69 10.38 -8.27
CA GLY A 14 18.78 9.47 -7.93
C GLY A 14 19.94 9.66 -8.90
N ALA A 15 21.17 9.72 -8.39
CA ALA A 15 22.36 9.81 -9.24
C ALA A 15 23.48 8.91 -8.71
N SER A 16 24.33 8.43 -9.61
CA SER A 16 25.48 7.59 -9.26
C SER A 16 26.65 8.37 -8.65
N ASN A 17 26.57 9.70 -8.58
CA ASN A 17 27.58 10.58 -8.02
C ASN A 17 26.89 11.77 -7.35
N GLU A 18 27.36 12.17 -6.17
CA GLU A 18 26.84 13.31 -5.41
C GLU A 18 26.99 14.64 -6.15
N ASN A 19 28.07 14.84 -6.91
CA ASN A 19 28.26 16.06 -7.72
C ASN A 19 27.13 16.19 -8.75
N LEU A 20 26.82 15.09 -9.44
CA LEU A 20 25.78 15.04 -10.46
C LEU A 20 24.38 15.23 -9.83
N LEU A 21 24.17 14.70 -8.62
CA LEU A 21 22.96 14.94 -7.85
C LEU A 21 22.82 16.43 -7.50
N GLY A 22 23.89 17.07 -7.04
CA GLY A 22 23.94 18.48 -6.67
C GLY A 22 23.64 19.41 -7.85
N GLU A 23 24.31 19.20 -8.99
CA GLU A 23 24.06 19.94 -10.23
C GLU A 23 22.61 19.80 -10.68
N THR A 24 22.07 18.58 -10.67
CA THR A 24 20.68 18.32 -11.06
C THR A 24 19.69 19.01 -10.11
N LYS A 25 19.92 18.93 -8.80
CA LYS A 25 19.11 19.62 -7.78
C LYS A 25 19.14 21.15 -7.99
N GLN A 26 20.29 21.71 -8.36
CA GLN A 26 20.42 23.14 -8.64
C GLN A 26 19.60 23.56 -9.86
N VAL A 27 19.71 22.83 -10.98
CA VAL A 27 18.91 23.10 -12.20
C VAL A 27 17.41 23.09 -11.90
N PHE A 28 16.95 22.13 -11.10
CA PHE A 28 15.55 22.08 -10.71
C PHE A 28 15.13 23.24 -9.80
N LYS A 29 15.97 23.65 -8.84
CA LYS A 29 15.71 24.83 -7.97
C LYS A 29 15.66 26.15 -8.74
N GLU A 30 16.46 26.28 -9.79
CA GLU A 30 16.49 27.47 -10.63
C GLU A 30 15.28 27.53 -11.58
N SER A 31 14.86 26.39 -12.09
CA SER A 31 13.74 26.29 -13.05
C SER A 31 12.37 26.26 -12.38
N PHE A 32 12.29 25.72 -11.15
CA PHE A 32 11.03 25.50 -10.43
C PHE A 32 11.14 25.98 -8.99
N LYS A 33 10.05 26.57 -8.48
CA LYS A 33 9.93 26.93 -7.07
C LYS A 33 9.68 25.67 -6.22
N MET A 34 10.75 24.92 -5.96
CA MET A 34 10.71 23.67 -5.22
C MET A 34 11.49 23.75 -3.91
N LYS A 35 11.10 22.91 -2.94
CA LYS A 35 11.85 22.71 -1.70
C LYS A 35 12.67 21.43 -1.82
N ASP A 36 13.94 21.51 -1.45
CA ASP A 36 14.78 20.32 -1.30
C ASP A 36 14.47 19.67 0.03
N MET A 37 14.12 18.38 -0.02
CA MET A 37 13.79 17.56 1.15
C MET A 37 14.99 16.72 1.60
N GLU A 38 16.21 17.09 1.17
CA GLU A 38 17.46 16.42 1.47
C GLU A 38 17.49 14.96 1.00
N GLN A 39 17.49 14.02 1.93
CA GLN A 39 17.47 12.59 1.69
C GLN A 39 16.03 12.09 1.66
N LEU A 40 15.70 11.26 0.65
CA LEU A 40 14.38 10.66 0.50
C LEU A 40 14.02 9.86 1.76
N SER A 41 13.06 10.37 2.54
CA SER A 41 12.57 9.78 3.78
C SER A 41 11.11 9.33 3.68
N TYR A 42 10.30 10.00 2.87
CA TYR A 42 8.90 9.65 2.67
C TYR A 42 8.42 10.01 1.26
N PHE A 43 7.71 9.08 0.62
CA PHE A 43 7.06 9.30 -0.67
C PHE A 43 5.83 8.40 -0.83
N LEU A 44 4.70 8.98 -1.21
CA LEU A 44 3.42 8.29 -1.48
C LEU A 44 2.80 7.46 -0.34
N GLY A 45 3.27 7.56 0.90
CA GLY A 45 2.84 6.62 1.95
C GLY A 45 3.87 5.57 2.30
N ILE A 46 5.04 5.61 1.64
CA ILE A 46 6.19 4.73 1.88
C ILE A 46 7.26 5.54 2.61
N ASP A 47 7.72 5.01 3.73
CA ASP A 47 8.86 5.48 4.47
C ASP A 47 10.14 4.81 3.94
N PHE A 48 11.21 5.60 3.82
CA PHE A 48 12.50 5.20 3.30
C PHE A 48 13.58 5.39 4.36
N GLU A 49 14.31 4.32 4.67
CA GLU A 49 15.50 4.36 5.50
C GLU A 49 16.71 4.09 4.60
N GLN A 50 17.62 5.05 4.50
CA GLN A 50 18.82 4.94 3.68
C GLN A 50 20.05 4.87 4.58
N GLY A 51 20.81 3.79 4.45
CA GLY A 51 22.12 3.63 5.03
C GLY A 51 23.22 3.74 3.97
N GLN A 52 24.47 3.50 4.38
CA GLN A 52 25.62 3.60 3.49
C GLN A 52 25.53 2.61 2.30
N ASP A 53 25.01 1.40 2.55
CA ASP A 53 24.95 0.31 1.57
C ASP A 53 23.54 -0.26 1.37
N PHE A 54 22.51 0.39 1.92
CA PHE A 54 21.15 -0.11 1.84
C PHE A 54 20.10 0.99 1.70
N VAL A 55 19.00 0.64 1.06
CA VAL A 55 17.75 1.39 1.09
C VAL A 55 16.66 0.43 1.54
N ARG A 56 16.01 0.73 2.66
CA ARG A 56 14.86 -0.02 3.16
C ARG A 56 13.60 0.80 2.94
N MET A 57 12.57 0.14 2.42
CA MET A 57 11.25 0.71 2.24
C MET A 57 10.27 0.02 3.18
N HIS A 58 9.44 0.78 3.87
CA HIS A 58 8.38 0.23 4.72
C HIS A 58 7.14 1.15 4.73
N GLN A 59 5.98 0.59 5.07
CA GLN A 59 4.70 1.30 5.09
C GLN A 59 4.04 1.23 6.46
N GLN A 60 4.83 1.19 7.54
CA GLN A 60 4.31 0.97 8.89
C GLN A 60 3.27 2.02 9.29
N ARG A 61 3.52 3.30 8.98
CA ARG A 61 2.56 4.38 9.26
C ARG A 61 1.26 4.21 8.48
N TYR A 62 1.34 3.79 7.22
CA TYR A 62 0.16 3.53 6.41
C TYR A 62 -0.66 2.36 6.98
N ILE A 63 0.00 1.27 7.39
CA ILE A 63 -0.66 0.10 8.00
C ILE A 63 -1.36 0.51 9.30
N GLN A 64 -0.71 1.27 10.17
CA GLN A 64 -1.31 1.75 11.43
C GLN A 64 -2.56 2.60 11.16
N ASN A 65 -2.46 3.58 10.26
CA ASN A 65 -3.61 4.40 9.86
C ASN A 65 -4.74 3.56 9.27
N LEU A 66 -4.40 2.50 8.53
CA LEU A 66 -5.37 1.59 7.93
C LEU A 66 -6.11 0.77 9.00
N LEU A 67 -5.38 0.24 9.98
CA LEU A 67 -5.94 -0.51 11.09
C LEU A 67 -6.88 0.37 11.92
N GLU A 68 -6.47 1.59 12.24
CA GLU A 68 -7.32 2.54 12.96
C GLU A 68 -8.59 2.89 12.19
N LYS A 69 -8.45 3.20 10.88
CA LYS A 69 -9.56 3.56 10.01
C LYS A 69 -10.64 2.49 9.89
N PHE A 70 -10.24 1.22 9.98
CA PHE A 70 -11.15 0.08 9.88
C PHE A 70 -11.44 -0.58 11.22
N GLU A 71 -11.11 0.09 12.34
CA GLU A 71 -11.42 -0.37 13.71
C GLU A 71 -10.77 -1.73 14.03
N MET A 72 -9.57 -1.96 13.48
CA MET A 72 -8.76 -3.18 13.61
C MET A 72 -7.48 -2.95 14.42
N SER A 73 -7.40 -1.93 15.27
CA SER A 73 -6.19 -1.63 16.04
C SER A 73 -5.79 -2.75 17.02
N ASP A 74 -6.76 -3.54 17.50
CA ASP A 74 -6.54 -4.66 18.42
C ASP A 74 -6.18 -5.98 17.73
N CYS A 75 -6.05 -5.96 16.41
CA CYS A 75 -5.82 -7.17 15.63
C CYS A 75 -4.39 -7.72 15.84
N LYS A 76 -4.28 -9.02 16.14
CA LYS A 76 -2.99 -9.65 16.47
C LYS A 76 -2.20 -9.98 15.19
N PRO A 77 -0.91 -9.60 15.08
CA PRO A 77 -0.12 -9.92 13.90
C PRO A 77 -0.04 -11.44 13.70
N ARG A 78 -0.19 -11.88 12.45
CA ARG A 78 -0.05 -13.30 12.07
C ARG A 78 1.08 -13.45 11.07
N VAL A 79 1.85 -14.52 11.23
CA VAL A 79 2.98 -14.86 10.34
C VAL A 79 2.47 -15.27 8.95
N THR A 80 1.28 -15.83 8.88
CA THR A 80 0.63 -16.23 7.63
C THR A 80 -0.59 -15.34 7.40
N PRO A 81 -0.62 -14.52 6.34
CA PRO A 81 -1.71 -13.58 6.08
C PRO A 81 -3.09 -14.26 5.93
N CYS A 82 -3.12 -15.50 5.45
CA CYS A 82 -4.35 -16.29 5.34
C CYS A 82 -4.06 -17.79 5.25
N GLU A 83 -4.95 -18.60 5.81
CA GLU A 83 -4.92 -20.06 5.71
C GLU A 83 -5.33 -20.51 4.29
N GLN A 84 -4.71 -21.58 3.78
CA GLN A 84 -5.01 -22.09 2.42
C GLN A 84 -6.43 -22.66 2.28
N LYS A 85 -7.08 -23.01 3.39
CA LYS A 85 -8.46 -23.51 3.40
C LYS A 85 -9.38 -22.40 3.90
N LEU A 86 -10.00 -21.72 2.95
CA LEU A 86 -11.07 -20.76 3.25
C LEU A 86 -12.38 -21.54 3.34
N GLU A 87 -12.92 -21.63 4.54
CA GLU A 87 -14.32 -22.03 4.75
C GLU A 87 -15.18 -20.78 4.63
N TRP A 88 -16.08 -20.79 3.65
CA TRP A 88 -16.98 -19.67 3.38
C TRP A 88 -18.24 -19.85 4.23
N SER A 89 -18.46 -18.98 5.22
CA SER A 89 -19.74 -18.89 5.92
C SER A 89 -20.66 -17.84 5.27
N GLU A 90 -21.94 -17.87 5.62
CA GLU A 90 -22.91 -16.87 5.17
C GLU A 90 -22.45 -15.48 5.60
N CYS A 91 -22.25 -14.60 4.62
CA CYS A 91 -21.68 -13.28 4.85
C CYS A 91 -22.81 -12.27 5.10
N GLU A 92 -22.64 -11.43 6.11
CA GLU A 92 -23.52 -10.28 6.29
C GLU A 92 -23.36 -9.28 5.14
N PRO A 93 -24.44 -8.56 4.75
CA PRO A 93 -24.36 -7.49 3.77
C PRO A 93 -23.36 -6.42 4.21
N PHE A 94 -22.25 -6.31 3.47
CA PHE A 94 -21.24 -5.28 3.69
C PHE A 94 -21.48 -4.07 2.77
N ASP A 95 -21.20 -2.86 3.27
CA ASP A 95 -21.32 -1.66 2.47
C ASP A 95 -20.34 -1.68 1.28
N SER A 96 -20.88 -1.51 0.07
CA SER A 96 -20.12 -1.50 -1.18
C SER A 96 -19.04 -0.40 -1.24
N LYS A 97 -19.24 0.73 -0.54
CA LYS A 97 -18.24 1.80 -0.49
C LYS A 97 -17.10 1.41 0.44
N ARG A 98 -17.41 1.02 1.68
CA ARG A 98 -16.42 0.53 2.65
C ARG A 98 -15.61 -0.65 2.10
N TYR A 99 -16.24 -1.55 1.34
CA TYR A 99 -15.55 -2.67 0.68
C TYR A 99 -14.50 -2.20 -0.32
N ARG A 100 -14.89 -1.33 -1.26
CA ARG A 100 -13.99 -0.80 -2.29
C ARG A 100 -12.83 -0.04 -1.66
N GLU A 101 -13.08 0.65 -0.55
CA GLU A 101 -12.07 1.36 0.21
C GLU A 101 -11.06 0.42 0.86
N ILE A 102 -11.51 -0.64 1.54
CA ILE A 102 -10.63 -1.68 2.13
C ILE A 102 -9.78 -2.33 1.03
N VAL A 103 -10.44 -2.83 -0.02
CA VAL A 103 -9.76 -3.52 -1.11
C VAL A 103 -8.74 -2.62 -1.80
N GLY A 104 -9.08 -1.35 -2.05
CA GLY A 104 -8.14 -0.37 -2.61
C GLY A 104 -6.91 -0.16 -1.73
N SER A 105 -7.11 -0.04 -0.42
CA SER A 105 -6.00 0.08 0.53
C SER A 105 -5.12 -1.17 0.61
N LEU A 106 -5.72 -2.36 0.54
CA LEU A 106 -4.99 -3.63 0.53
C LEU A 106 -4.22 -3.86 -0.76
N ILE A 107 -4.78 -3.48 -1.92
CA ILE A 107 -4.10 -3.50 -3.21
C ILE A 107 -2.86 -2.58 -3.14
N TYR A 108 -2.99 -1.40 -2.54
CA TYR A 108 -1.86 -0.49 -2.40
C TYR A 108 -0.73 -1.11 -1.54
N LEU A 109 -1.08 -1.73 -0.40
CA LEU A 109 -0.11 -2.43 0.44
C LEU A 109 0.61 -3.56 -0.29
N MET A 110 -0.13 -4.41 -1.01
CA MET A 110 0.46 -5.57 -1.69
C MET A 110 1.41 -5.16 -2.83
N MET A 111 1.10 -4.06 -3.53
CA MET A 111 1.89 -3.57 -4.67
C MET A 111 3.18 -2.89 -4.23
N CYS A 112 3.19 -2.26 -3.05
CA CYS A 112 4.33 -1.47 -2.59
C CYS A 112 5.29 -2.23 -1.69
N THR A 113 4.82 -2.84 -0.59
CA THR A 113 5.74 -3.41 0.44
C THR A 113 5.36 -4.79 0.97
N ARG A 114 4.12 -5.26 0.76
CA ARG A 114 3.58 -6.52 1.32
C ARG A 114 3.13 -7.52 0.25
N PRO A 115 4.01 -8.02 -0.63
CA PRO A 115 3.60 -8.98 -1.67
C PRO A 115 3.07 -10.30 -1.09
N ASP A 116 3.34 -10.60 0.18
CA ASP A 116 2.86 -11.77 0.92
C ASP A 116 1.33 -11.82 1.08
N ILE A 117 0.64 -10.67 1.10
CA ILE A 117 -0.84 -10.63 1.21
C ILE A 117 -1.56 -10.77 -0.14
N SER A 118 -0.82 -10.83 -1.25
CA SER A 118 -1.36 -10.80 -2.62
C SER A 118 -2.42 -11.87 -2.89
N TRP A 119 -2.21 -13.08 -2.35
CA TRP A 119 -3.17 -14.18 -2.45
C TRP A 119 -4.53 -13.82 -1.86
N VAL A 120 -4.55 -13.24 -0.66
CA VAL A 120 -5.77 -12.87 0.06
C VAL A 120 -6.52 -11.80 -0.69
N VAL A 121 -5.81 -10.76 -1.12
CA VAL A 121 -6.40 -9.62 -1.84
C VAL A 121 -7.00 -10.08 -3.16
N THR A 122 -6.32 -10.97 -3.88
CA THR A 122 -6.80 -11.50 -5.17
C THR A 122 -8.10 -12.29 -4.99
N ILE A 123 -8.16 -13.14 -3.96
CA ILE A 123 -9.38 -13.90 -3.66
C ILE A 123 -10.53 -12.97 -3.29
N THR A 124 -10.30 -11.99 -2.40
CA THR A 124 -11.33 -11.04 -2.00
C THR A 124 -11.93 -10.34 -3.22
N ILE A 125 -11.09 -9.87 -4.16
CA ILE A 125 -11.56 -9.27 -5.42
C ILE A 125 -12.41 -10.25 -6.23
N PHE A 126 -11.96 -11.50 -6.37
CA PHE A 126 -12.65 -12.52 -7.19
C PHE A 126 -14.04 -12.88 -6.64
N VAL A 127 -14.18 -13.04 -5.32
CA VAL A 127 -15.48 -13.38 -4.68
C VAL A 127 -16.56 -12.36 -5.01
N LYS A 128 -16.21 -11.07 -5.10
CA LYS A 128 -17.17 -10.02 -5.47
C LYS A 128 -17.63 -10.10 -6.94
N THR A 129 -16.78 -10.57 -7.85
CA THR A 129 -17.13 -10.71 -9.27
C THR A 129 -18.14 -11.83 -9.50
N SER A 130 -18.03 -12.94 -8.75
CA SER A 130 -18.97 -14.06 -8.85
C SER A 130 -20.36 -13.76 -8.26
N SER A 131 -20.47 -12.85 -7.28
CA SER A 131 -21.75 -12.46 -6.68
C SER A 131 -22.49 -11.36 -7.47
N MET A 132 -21.89 -10.81 -8.53
CA MET A 132 -22.47 -9.72 -9.34
C MET A 132 -23.42 -10.20 -10.46
N SER A 133 -23.60 -11.52 -10.64
CA SER A 133 -24.47 -12.11 -11.68
C SER A 133 -25.85 -12.56 -11.21
N LEU A 134 -26.18 -12.41 -9.92
CA LEU A 134 -27.51 -12.74 -9.37
C LEU A 134 -27.94 -11.60 -8.42
N ASP A 135 -28.94 -10.84 -8.87
CA ASP A 135 -29.84 -9.94 -8.14
C ASP A 135 -29.33 -9.15 -6.90
N ASN A 136 -29.42 -7.81 -7.01
CA ASN A 136 -29.49 -6.82 -5.92
C ASN A 136 -28.41 -6.81 -4.81
N THR A 137 -27.51 -5.83 -4.90
CA THR A 137 -26.96 -5.04 -3.77
C THR A 137 -26.40 -5.76 -2.54
N GLN A 138 -25.77 -6.93 -2.67
CA GLN A 138 -24.99 -7.51 -1.57
C GLN A 138 -23.50 -7.60 -1.91
N THR A 139 -22.68 -6.99 -1.06
CA THR A 139 -21.22 -7.09 -1.09
C THR A 139 -20.83 -8.00 0.05
N CYS A 140 -20.33 -9.19 -0.27
CA CYS A 140 -19.86 -10.12 0.74
C CYS A 140 -18.37 -9.87 0.94
N LEU A 141 -17.99 -9.41 2.13
CA LEU A 141 -16.60 -9.39 2.58
C LEU A 141 -16.43 -10.68 3.37
N ALA A 142 -16.08 -11.76 2.67
CA ALA A 142 -15.79 -13.02 3.33
C ALA A 142 -14.50 -12.87 4.15
N ILE A 143 -14.67 -12.46 5.40
CA ILE A 143 -13.63 -12.53 6.42
C ILE A 143 -13.70 -13.97 6.93
N PRO A 144 -12.70 -14.82 6.67
CA PRO A 144 -12.71 -16.18 7.19
C PRO A 144 -12.84 -16.13 8.72
N GLU A 145 -13.65 -17.04 9.28
CA GLU A 145 -13.99 -17.11 10.72
C GLU A 145 -12.77 -17.25 11.67
N ARG A 146 -11.56 -17.32 11.12
CA ARG A 146 -10.29 -17.28 11.84
C ARG A 146 -9.42 -16.11 11.39
N ASN A 147 -9.68 -14.93 11.97
CA ASN A 147 -8.74 -13.82 12.16
C ASN A 147 -7.67 -13.67 11.06
N CYS A 148 -8.03 -13.19 9.87
CA CYS A 148 -7.03 -12.69 8.92
C CYS A 148 -6.52 -11.34 9.42
N THR A 149 -5.22 -11.26 9.70
CA THR A 149 -4.52 -10.03 10.08
C THR A 149 -3.42 -9.69 9.13
N LEU A 150 -3.23 -8.39 8.92
CA LEU A 150 -2.10 -7.79 8.22
C LEU A 150 -0.82 -7.98 9.02
#